data_AF-A0A1M5PKI3-F1
#
_entry.id   AF-A0A1M5PKI3-F1
#
_cell.length_a   1.000
_cell.length_b   1.000
_cell.length_c   1.000
_cell.angle_alpha   90.00
_cell.angle_beta   90.00
_cell.angle_gamma   90.00
#
_symmetry.space_group_name_H-M   'P 1'
#
loop_
_entity.id
_entity.type
_entity.pdbx_description
1 polymer ?
#
loop_
_entity_poly.entity_id
_entity_poly.type
_entity_poly.pdbx_seq_one_letter_code
_entity_poly.pdbx_strand_id
1 'polypeptide(L)'
;MNIQLKIAFKIVACFVFCVGFNAHSQTVNPSKPMEVYLLIGQSNMAGRGTVDAQSQNTSVDILMLDKTNNWVGAKDPVHFDRPAAGVGPAVSFAQAMLQDKPNTQIGLIPCAWGGSPIKVWQPGAKYFDNFPYDEAIARAKIAMQKGVLKGILWHQGETDNNPKKMEVYLEKLKTLVGNLRRDLNAPNLPFVAGEIGYFNKVNNINEVINKLPAEVENTAVVSAKDLTDRGDQLHFDTPSARELGKRYAVAMKNLEQPSAEAKKTAAKKLEQSSKITQKATVVLTFDDAEISHYTNVASLLSKYGFNATFFVCEFPIKNPGDEKELMNWNQIRELHKKGFEIGNHTGHHKDLTKLSLEDVKKEVGYIEEKCKEFGIPKPISLAYPGNRQDTIAQRIVKSMGYQFGRTGGARYYKVKEDPKLAIPSYTVISSDKYKARTLNALRNLKGEDVLVLTFHGVPDILHPKYSTSIDFLNEILQYLKENKIKVVAMRNL
;
A
#
# COMPACT_ATOMS: atom_id res chain seq x y z
N MET A 1 14.20 11.05 94.55
CA MET A 1 13.31 12.21 94.80
C MET A 1 13.10 12.92 93.46
N ASN A 2 11.85 13.29 93.16
CA ASN A 2 11.36 14.06 92.00
C ASN A 2 11.03 13.34 90.68
N ILE A 3 9.77 12.87 90.67
CA ILE A 3 8.71 13.03 89.66
C ILE A 3 8.97 14.08 88.56
N GLN A 4 8.88 13.69 87.28
CA GLN A 4 8.17 14.40 86.20
C GLN A 4 7.77 13.37 85.14
N LEU A 5 6.48 12.98 85.08
CA LEU A 5 5.38 13.56 84.31
C LEU A 5 5.35 13.12 82.84
N LYS A 6 4.30 12.33 82.58
CA LYS A 6 3.78 11.77 81.32
C LYS A 6 3.86 12.72 80.12
N ILE A 7 4.13 12.16 78.94
CA ILE A 7 3.24 12.16 77.76
C ILE A 7 3.57 10.91 76.94
N ALA A 8 2.59 10.04 76.77
CA ALA A 8 2.61 8.93 75.83
C ALA A 8 1.33 9.01 75.02
N PHE A 9 1.42 9.14 73.69
CA PHE A 9 0.35 8.69 72.80
C PHE A 9 0.93 8.28 71.44
N LYS A 10 1.10 6.95 71.33
CA LYS A 10 0.86 6.07 70.16
C LYS A 10 1.14 6.64 68.76
N ILE A 11 2.29 6.27 68.20
CA ILE A 11 2.43 6.06 66.75
C ILE A 11 2.04 4.60 66.49
N VAL A 12 0.85 4.39 65.93
CA VAL A 12 0.46 3.11 65.33
C VAL A 12 1.19 3.01 64.00
N ALA A 13 2.16 2.11 63.91
CA ALA A 13 2.74 1.70 62.63
C ALA A 13 1.66 0.90 61.87
N CYS A 14 0.93 1.56 60.98
CA CYS A 14 0.17 0.88 59.95
C CYS A 14 1.15 0.20 59.00
N PHE A 15 1.34 -1.11 59.17
CA PHE A 15 1.79 -1.98 58.09
C PHE A 15 0.71 -1.94 56.99
N VAL A 16 0.83 -0.99 56.08
CA VAL A 16 0.19 -1.10 54.78
C VAL A 16 0.89 -2.25 54.09
N PHE A 17 0.24 -3.43 54.10
CA PHE A 17 0.51 -4.45 53.11
C PHE A 17 0.18 -3.78 51.76
N CYS A 18 1.20 -3.23 51.12
CA CYS A 18 1.18 -2.97 49.70
C CYS A 18 1.05 -4.35 49.03
N VAL A 19 -0.18 -4.84 48.91
CA VAL A 19 -0.52 -5.77 47.85
C VAL A 19 -0.35 -4.94 46.59
N GLY A 20 0.87 -4.96 46.05
CA GLY A 20 1.12 -4.49 44.71
C GLY A 20 0.14 -5.24 43.82
N PHE A 21 -0.91 -4.56 43.38
CA PHE A 21 -1.55 -4.93 42.14
C PHE A 21 -0.46 -4.79 41.08
N ASN A 22 0.28 -5.87 40.88
CA ASN A 22 0.96 -6.11 39.62
C ASN A 22 -0.15 -6.15 38.58
N ALA A 23 -0.52 -4.99 38.06
CA ALA A 23 -1.07 -4.88 36.73
C ALA A 23 -0.01 -5.49 35.83
N HIS A 24 -0.09 -6.80 35.65
CA HIS A 24 0.67 -7.51 34.64
C HIS A 24 0.28 -6.81 33.34
N SER A 25 1.17 -5.95 32.85
CA SER A 25 1.10 -5.46 31.49
C SER A 25 1.03 -6.72 30.63
N GLN A 26 -0.14 -7.00 30.06
CA GLN A 26 -0.29 -8.05 29.08
C GLN A 26 0.49 -7.58 27.86
N THR A 27 1.73 -8.03 27.77
CA THR A 27 2.64 -7.69 26.69
C THR A 27 2.28 -8.51 25.45
N VAL A 28 2.57 -7.95 24.28
CA VAL A 28 2.48 -8.67 23.00
C VAL A 28 3.19 -10.01 23.14
N ASN A 29 2.51 -11.11 22.81
CA ASN A 29 3.11 -12.43 22.91
C ASN A 29 3.93 -12.67 21.64
N PRO A 30 5.29 -12.69 21.71
CA PRO A 30 6.13 -12.83 20.53
C PRO A 30 5.98 -14.19 19.83
N SER A 31 5.34 -15.18 20.48
CA SER A 31 5.10 -16.51 19.92
C SER A 31 3.84 -16.61 19.07
N LYS A 32 2.96 -15.60 19.08
CA LYS A 32 1.73 -15.58 18.27
C LYS A 32 1.78 -14.43 17.25
N PRO A 33 1.36 -14.66 15.98
CA PRO A 33 1.15 -13.55 15.05
C PRO A 33 0.04 -12.64 15.58
N MET A 34 0.21 -11.33 15.38
CA MET A 34 -0.81 -10.34 15.73
C MET A 34 -1.46 -9.78 14.45
N GLU A 35 -2.79 -9.84 14.40
CA GLU A 35 -3.61 -9.16 13.41
C GLU A 35 -4.18 -7.88 14.04
N VAL A 36 -3.97 -6.74 13.40
CA VAL A 36 -4.43 -5.44 13.93
C VAL A 36 -5.54 -4.85 13.09
N TYR A 37 -6.48 -4.15 13.74
CA TYR A 37 -7.65 -3.55 13.10
C TYR A 37 -7.80 -2.09 13.51
N LEU A 38 -7.94 -1.22 12.52
CA LEU A 38 -8.14 0.21 12.71
C LEU A 38 -9.61 0.51 12.98
N LEU A 39 -9.90 1.20 14.07
CA LEU A 39 -11.25 1.54 14.52
C LEU A 39 -11.46 3.05 14.40
N ILE A 40 -12.22 3.49 13.41
CA ILE A 40 -12.41 4.91 13.09
C ILE A 40 -13.89 5.26 12.88
N GLY A 41 -14.20 6.55 12.95
CA GLY A 41 -15.56 7.06 12.83
C GLY A 41 -15.92 7.94 14.04
N GLN A 42 -17.18 7.89 14.48
CA GLN A 42 -17.69 8.75 15.56
C GLN A 42 -18.14 7.98 16.81
N SER A 43 -19.07 8.55 17.58
CA SER A 43 -19.40 8.11 18.94
C SER A 43 -19.87 6.66 19.02
N ASN A 44 -20.56 6.14 18.00
CA ASN A 44 -20.99 4.74 17.97
C ASN A 44 -19.86 3.74 17.66
N MET A 45 -18.77 4.14 16.97
CA MET A 45 -17.52 3.34 16.95
C MET A 45 -16.80 3.44 18.31
N ALA A 46 -16.74 4.66 18.85
CA ALA A 46 -16.06 4.91 20.11
C ALA A 46 -16.71 4.14 21.28
N GLY A 47 -18.03 3.97 21.21
CA GLY A 47 -18.84 3.31 22.21
C GLY A 47 -19.47 4.31 23.18
N ARG A 48 -20.75 4.12 23.46
CA ARG A 48 -21.57 4.94 24.39
C ARG A 48 -22.55 4.10 25.20
N GLY A 49 -22.55 2.78 25.00
CA GLY A 49 -23.32 1.85 25.82
C GLY A 49 -22.80 1.85 27.26
N THR A 50 -23.69 1.54 28.20
CA THR A 50 -23.35 1.40 29.61
C THR A 50 -22.31 0.30 29.84
N VAL A 51 -21.22 0.64 30.53
CA VAL A 51 -20.20 -0.33 30.96
C VAL A 51 -20.79 -1.25 32.02
N ASP A 52 -20.73 -2.56 31.78
CA ASP A 52 -21.26 -3.58 32.69
C ASP A 52 -20.13 -4.48 33.22
N ALA A 53 -20.49 -5.55 33.95
CA ALA A 53 -19.50 -6.48 34.48
C ALA A 53 -18.70 -7.21 33.38
N GLN A 54 -19.33 -7.51 32.22
CA GLN A 54 -18.64 -8.18 31.11
C GLN A 54 -17.59 -7.27 30.46
N SER A 55 -17.79 -5.95 30.53
CA SER A 55 -16.83 -4.96 30.03
C SER A 55 -15.46 -5.02 30.69
N GLN A 56 -15.33 -5.61 31.89
CA GLN A 56 -14.04 -5.77 32.57
C GLN A 56 -13.28 -7.04 32.17
N ASN A 57 -13.90 -7.94 31.42
CA ASN A 57 -13.28 -9.21 31.02
C ASN A 57 -12.21 -8.96 29.95
N THR A 58 -10.96 -9.25 30.28
CA THR A 58 -9.84 -9.20 29.34
C THR A 58 -9.47 -10.60 28.86
N SER A 59 -8.88 -10.69 27.66
CA SER A 59 -8.24 -11.89 27.13
C SER A 59 -6.77 -11.59 26.85
N VAL A 60 -5.89 -12.54 27.14
CA VAL A 60 -4.45 -12.44 26.79
C VAL A 60 -4.21 -12.37 25.27
N ASP A 61 -5.20 -12.78 24.48
CA ASP A 61 -5.14 -12.80 23.02
C ASP A 61 -5.86 -11.60 22.37
N ILE A 62 -6.49 -10.72 23.16
CA ILE A 62 -7.10 -9.49 22.65
C ILE A 62 -6.44 -8.29 23.32
N LEU A 63 -5.73 -7.51 22.52
CA LEU A 63 -4.99 -6.34 22.95
C LEU A 63 -5.57 -5.08 22.31
N MET A 64 -5.36 -3.94 22.94
CA MET A 64 -5.67 -2.62 22.39
C MET A 64 -4.50 -1.67 22.62
N LEU A 65 -4.33 -0.68 21.74
CA LEU A 65 -3.47 0.45 22.06
C LEU A 65 -4.19 1.38 23.06
N ASP A 66 -3.51 1.74 24.14
CA ASP A 66 -3.96 2.76 25.08
C ASP A 66 -3.64 4.19 24.58
N LYS A 67 -4.10 5.23 25.28
CA LYS A 67 -3.88 6.64 24.89
C LYS A 67 -2.41 7.03 24.65
N THR A 68 -1.47 6.28 25.23
CA THR A 68 -0.02 6.48 25.08
C THR A 68 0.64 5.58 24.04
N ASN A 69 -0.17 4.83 23.27
CA ASN A 69 0.26 3.85 22.26
C ASN A 69 0.94 2.60 22.85
N ASN A 70 0.66 2.24 24.10
CA ASN A 70 1.11 0.97 24.68
C ASN A 70 0.05 -0.12 24.44
N TRP A 71 0.51 -1.35 24.17
CA TRP A 71 -0.37 -2.51 24.10
C TRP A 71 -0.79 -2.93 25.50
N VAL A 72 -2.09 -3.01 25.72
CA VAL A 72 -2.71 -3.46 26.98
C VAL A 72 -3.84 -4.45 26.68
N GLY A 73 -4.24 -5.24 27.68
CA GLY A 73 -5.41 -6.11 27.56
C GLY A 73 -6.66 -5.31 27.18
N ALA A 74 -7.33 -5.72 26.11
CA ALA A 74 -8.50 -4.98 25.61
C ALA A 74 -9.69 -5.13 26.54
N LYS A 75 -10.34 -4.00 26.84
CA LYS A 75 -11.60 -3.92 27.59
C LYS A 75 -12.38 -2.67 27.23
N ASP A 76 -13.68 -2.67 27.48
CA ASP A 76 -14.49 -1.46 27.30
C ASP A 76 -14.30 -0.50 28.50
N PRO A 77 -14.27 0.82 28.27
CA PRO A 77 -14.25 1.49 26.96
C PRO A 77 -12.91 1.34 26.23
N VAL A 78 -12.95 0.94 24.96
CA VAL A 78 -11.74 0.81 24.12
C VAL A 78 -11.23 2.18 23.65
N HIS A 79 -12.14 3.12 23.42
CA HIS A 79 -11.80 4.48 23.00
C HIS A 79 -11.74 5.42 24.21
N PHE A 80 -10.99 6.51 24.04
CA PHE A 80 -10.76 7.55 25.03
C PHE A 80 -11.01 8.94 24.43
N ASP A 81 -11.93 9.01 23.46
CA ASP A 81 -12.25 10.24 22.72
C ASP A 81 -12.92 11.30 23.60
N ARG A 82 -13.76 10.85 24.54
CA ARG A 82 -14.51 11.68 25.49
C ARG A 82 -14.67 10.93 26.82
N PRO A 83 -14.93 11.65 27.94
CA PRO A 83 -15.25 11.02 29.23
C PRO A 83 -16.47 10.10 29.19
N ALA A 84 -17.37 10.31 28.23
CA ALA A 84 -18.57 9.50 28.02
C ALA A 84 -18.33 8.22 27.21
N ALA A 85 -17.08 7.86 26.90
CA ALA A 85 -16.77 6.61 26.22
C ALA A 85 -17.30 5.42 27.03
N GLY A 86 -17.94 4.48 26.34
CA GLY A 86 -18.62 3.33 26.91
C GLY A 86 -18.38 2.07 26.08
N VAL A 87 -19.33 1.13 26.13
CA VAL A 87 -19.26 -0.08 25.31
C VAL A 87 -19.49 0.27 23.85
N GLY A 88 -18.60 -0.23 22.99
CA GLY A 88 -18.68 -0.14 21.54
C GLY A 88 -18.57 -1.51 20.85
N PRO A 89 -18.44 -1.55 19.52
CA PRO A 89 -18.36 -2.82 18.77
C PRO A 89 -16.99 -3.52 18.88
N ALA A 90 -15.96 -2.84 19.39
CA ALA A 90 -14.56 -3.26 19.24
C ALA A 90 -14.22 -4.60 19.93
N VAL A 91 -14.59 -4.77 21.21
CA VAL A 91 -14.24 -5.97 21.98
C VAL A 91 -14.98 -7.20 21.46
N SER A 92 -16.29 -7.06 21.21
CA SER A 92 -17.12 -8.15 20.67
C SER A 92 -16.73 -8.54 19.24
N PHE A 93 -16.32 -7.57 18.42
CA PHE A 93 -15.67 -7.82 17.14
C PHE A 93 -14.43 -8.70 17.31
N ALA A 94 -13.50 -8.32 18.19
CA ALA A 94 -12.26 -9.06 18.40
C ALA A 94 -12.50 -10.47 18.93
N GLN A 95 -13.42 -10.63 19.88
CA GLN A 95 -13.84 -11.93 20.39
C GLN A 95 -14.38 -12.81 19.27
N ALA A 96 -15.25 -12.28 18.42
CA ALA A 96 -15.77 -13.00 17.26
C ALA A 96 -14.67 -13.33 16.24
N MET A 97 -13.71 -12.44 15.98
CA MET A 97 -12.58 -12.72 15.09
C MET A 97 -11.69 -13.87 15.60
N LEU A 98 -11.46 -13.96 16.91
CA LEU A 98 -10.66 -15.03 17.52
C LEU A 98 -11.28 -16.43 17.45
N GLN A 99 -12.61 -16.55 17.35
CA GLN A 99 -13.29 -17.86 17.38
C GLN A 99 -12.76 -18.84 16.33
N ASP A 100 -12.28 -18.33 15.18
CA ASP A 100 -11.75 -19.15 14.08
C ASP A 100 -10.21 -19.12 14.00
N LYS A 101 -9.53 -18.43 14.92
CA LYS A 101 -8.07 -18.18 14.91
C LYS A 101 -7.44 -18.36 16.30
N PRO A 102 -7.46 -19.57 16.89
CA PRO A 102 -7.01 -19.79 18.27
C PRO A 102 -5.51 -19.54 18.52
N ASN A 103 -4.69 -19.49 17.46
CA ASN A 103 -3.25 -19.22 17.55
C ASN A 103 -2.88 -17.82 17.04
N THR A 104 -3.70 -16.81 17.31
CA THR A 104 -3.50 -15.44 16.85
C THR A 104 -3.84 -14.46 17.96
N GLN A 105 -3.16 -13.32 18.01
CA GLN A 105 -3.58 -12.18 18.82
C GLN A 105 -4.32 -11.17 17.95
N ILE A 106 -5.39 -10.57 18.48
CA ILE A 106 -6.09 -9.45 17.84
C ILE A 106 -5.68 -8.15 18.53
N GLY A 107 -5.22 -7.18 17.76
CA GLY A 107 -4.88 -5.84 18.22
C GLY A 107 -5.89 -4.80 17.75
N LEU A 108 -6.47 -4.05 18.68
CA LEU A 108 -7.42 -2.99 18.42
C LEU A 108 -6.74 -1.62 18.43
N ILE A 109 -6.98 -0.82 17.38
CA ILE A 109 -6.37 0.50 17.21
C ILE A 109 -7.49 1.56 17.31
N PRO A 110 -7.84 2.03 18.53
CA PRO A 110 -8.90 3.01 18.73
C PRO A 110 -8.50 4.39 18.22
N CYS A 111 -9.27 4.93 17.29
CA CYS A 111 -9.06 6.26 16.68
C CYS A 111 -10.36 7.03 16.41
N ALA A 112 -11.53 6.51 16.80
CA ALA A 112 -12.80 7.21 16.59
C ALA A 112 -12.94 8.49 17.43
N TRP A 113 -13.64 9.48 16.87
CA TRP A 113 -13.84 10.80 17.47
C TRP A 113 -15.33 11.20 17.44
N GLY A 114 -15.97 11.25 18.62
CA GLY A 114 -17.39 11.56 18.76
C GLY A 114 -17.80 12.90 18.14
N GLY A 115 -18.86 12.87 17.33
CA GLY A 115 -19.42 14.03 16.61
C GLY A 115 -18.65 14.45 15.36
N SER A 116 -17.61 13.69 14.96
CA SER A 116 -16.82 14.05 13.78
C SER A 116 -17.62 13.83 12.48
N PRO A 117 -17.76 14.87 11.62
CA PRO A 117 -18.31 14.69 10.28
C PRO A 117 -17.27 14.09 9.34
N ILE A 118 -17.70 13.42 8.26
CA ILE A 118 -16.77 12.82 7.29
C ILE A 118 -15.78 13.82 6.68
N LYS A 119 -16.13 15.11 6.62
CA LYS A 119 -15.24 16.17 6.11
C LYS A 119 -13.94 16.36 6.91
N VAL A 120 -13.86 15.87 8.16
CA VAL A 120 -12.62 15.93 8.96
C VAL A 120 -11.79 14.65 8.87
N TRP A 121 -12.27 13.67 8.12
CA TRP A 121 -11.58 12.41 7.86
C TRP A 121 -10.81 12.49 6.54
N GLN A 122 -9.91 13.47 6.45
CA GLN A 122 -9.01 13.67 5.32
C GLN A 122 -7.69 14.28 5.81
N PRO A 123 -6.57 14.13 5.06
CA PRO A 123 -5.27 14.63 5.49
C PRO A 123 -5.27 16.11 5.89
N GLY A 124 -4.69 16.43 7.04
CA GLY A 124 -4.55 17.79 7.57
C GLY A 124 -5.83 18.43 8.10
N ALA A 125 -6.97 17.72 8.10
CA ALA A 125 -8.22 18.28 8.59
C ALA A 125 -8.30 18.28 10.12
N LYS A 126 -8.40 19.48 10.69
CA LYS A 126 -8.51 19.70 12.13
C LYS A 126 -9.94 19.49 12.64
N TYR A 127 -10.08 18.88 13.82
CA TYR A 127 -11.33 18.72 14.56
C TYR A 127 -11.09 18.99 16.05
N PHE A 128 -11.61 20.11 16.56
CA PHE A 128 -11.14 20.71 17.82
C PHE A 128 -9.62 20.84 17.80
N ASP A 129 -8.89 20.34 18.80
CA ASP A 129 -7.43 20.41 18.86
C ASP A 129 -6.72 19.18 18.28
N ASN A 130 -7.46 18.30 17.59
CA ASN A 130 -6.96 17.02 17.08
C ASN A 130 -7.07 16.95 15.54
N PHE A 131 -6.44 15.94 14.96
CA PHE A 131 -6.43 15.65 13.53
C PHE A 131 -6.85 14.20 13.29
N PRO A 132 -8.17 13.90 13.23
CA PRO A 132 -8.68 12.52 13.28
C PRO A 132 -8.05 11.56 12.27
N TYR A 133 -7.89 12.02 11.02
CA TYR A 133 -7.27 11.23 9.97
C TYR A 133 -5.78 10.99 10.22
N ASP A 134 -5.02 12.05 10.47
CA ASP A 134 -3.56 11.98 10.60
C ASP A 134 -3.15 11.19 11.85
N GLU A 135 -3.89 11.34 12.95
CA GLU A 135 -3.71 10.56 14.17
C GLU A 135 -4.02 9.08 13.94
N ALA A 136 -5.08 8.76 13.20
CA ALA A 136 -5.41 7.38 12.84
C ALA A 136 -4.30 6.72 12.02
N ILE A 137 -3.73 7.44 11.04
CA ILE A 137 -2.58 6.98 10.25
C ILE A 137 -1.36 6.75 11.14
N ALA A 138 -1.00 7.73 11.98
CA ALA A 138 0.16 7.63 12.87
C ALA A 138 0.04 6.43 13.82
N ARG A 139 -1.13 6.28 14.44
CA ARG A 139 -1.41 5.22 15.41
C ARG A 139 -1.49 3.84 14.77
N ALA A 140 -2.04 3.74 13.56
CA ALA A 140 -1.99 2.51 12.78
C ALA A 140 -0.56 2.10 12.41
N LYS A 141 0.29 3.05 12.01
CA LYS A 141 1.72 2.79 11.72
C LYS A 141 2.49 2.28 12.94
N ILE A 142 2.18 2.77 14.15
CA ILE A 142 2.73 2.23 15.40
C ILE A 142 2.28 0.77 15.59
N ALA A 143 0.98 0.49 15.46
CA ALA A 143 0.46 -0.87 15.61
C ALA A 143 1.08 -1.85 14.61
N MET A 144 1.30 -1.41 13.37
CA MET A 144 1.91 -2.19 12.29
C MET A 144 3.36 -2.60 12.55
N GLN A 145 4.04 -2.00 13.54
CA GLN A 145 5.37 -2.45 13.97
C GLN A 145 5.32 -3.78 14.74
N LYS A 146 4.15 -4.16 15.28
CA LYS A 146 3.95 -5.34 16.12
C LYS A 146 2.96 -6.35 15.54
N GLY A 147 2.12 -5.94 14.58
CA GLY A 147 1.17 -6.83 13.91
C GLY A 147 0.89 -6.43 12.47
N VAL A 148 0.11 -7.25 11.78
CA VAL A 148 -0.29 -7.02 10.38
C VAL A 148 -1.66 -6.36 10.35
N LEU A 149 -1.78 -5.20 9.70
CA LEU A 149 -3.07 -4.53 9.53
C LEU A 149 -3.98 -5.38 8.61
N LYS A 150 -5.08 -5.89 9.17
CA LYS A 150 -6.00 -6.80 8.46
C LYS A 150 -7.29 -6.15 8.01
N GLY A 151 -7.71 -5.05 8.62
CA GLY A 151 -8.87 -4.33 8.15
C GLY A 151 -9.14 -3.04 8.91
N ILE A 152 -10.11 -2.30 8.41
CA ILE A 152 -10.60 -1.06 8.99
C ILE A 152 -12.09 -1.20 9.27
N LEU A 153 -12.52 -0.83 10.48
CA LEU A 153 -13.90 -0.66 10.83
C LEU A 153 -14.21 0.84 10.85
N TRP A 154 -15.21 1.23 10.07
CA TRP A 154 -15.72 2.59 9.99
C TRP A 154 -17.15 2.63 10.48
N HIS A 155 -17.44 3.49 11.45
CA HIS A 155 -18.81 3.76 11.87
C HIS A 155 -19.04 5.26 12.06
N GLN A 156 -19.66 5.86 11.05
CA GLN A 156 -19.98 7.27 11.04
C GLN A 156 -21.10 7.55 10.04
N GLY A 157 -21.88 8.57 10.32
CA GLY A 157 -22.87 9.10 9.38
C GLY A 157 -23.86 10.04 10.06
N GLU A 158 -24.05 9.93 11.37
CA GLU A 158 -25.07 10.65 12.13
C GLU A 158 -24.88 12.17 12.05
N THR A 159 -23.62 12.65 12.05
CA THR A 159 -23.31 14.09 11.87
C THR A 159 -23.58 14.58 10.44
N ASP A 160 -23.55 13.68 9.47
CA ASP A 160 -23.77 13.95 8.05
C ASP A 160 -25.17 13.59 7.57
N ASN A 161 -26.06 13.15 8.47
CA ASN A 161 -27.39 12.65 8.17
C ASN A 161 -28.41 13.76 7.88
N ASN A 162 -28.19 14.52 6.81
CA ASN A 162 -29.07 15.55 6.30
C ASN A 162 -28.91 15.67 4.77
N PRO A 163 -29.92 16.16 4.04
CA PRO A 163 -29.96 16.08 2.57
C PRO A 163 -28.69 16.62 1.88
N LYS A 164 -28.24 17.83 2.24
CA LYS A 164 -27.08 18.48 1.61
C LYS A 164 -25.78 17.73 1.81
N LYS A 165 -25.57 17.13 2.99
CA LYS A 165 -24.32 16.40 3.28
C LYS A 165 -24.35 14.97 2.72
N MET A 166 -25.53 14.35 2.65
CA MET A 166 -25.73 13.04 2.05
C MET A 166 -25.36 13.01 0.57
N GLU A 167 -25.66 14.09 -0.18
CA GLU A 167 -25.32 14.22 -1.61
C GLU A 167 -23.83 13.99 -1.91
N VAL A 168 -22.94 14.42 -1.01
CA VAL A 168 -21.49 14.33 -1.18
C VAL A 168 -20.84 13.24 -0.33
N TYR A 169 -21.63 12.50 0.45
CA TYR A 169 -21.11 11.59 1.45
C TYR A 169 -20.38 10.40 0.84
N LEU A 170 -20.97 9.76 -0.18
CA LEU A 170 -20.38 8.59 -0.83
C LEU A 170 -19.02 8.89 -1.46
N GLU A 171 -18.88 10.02 -2.16
CA GLU A 171 -17.61 10.42 -2.77
C GLU A 171 -16.53 10.73 -1.71
N LYS A 172 -16.92 11.33 -0.59
CA LYS A 172 -16.00 11.52 0.54
C LYS A 172 -15.61 10.19 1.19
N LEU A 173 -16.54 9.24 1.30
CA LEU A 173 -16.25 7.92 1.84
C LEU A 173 -15.32 7.12 0.90
N LYS A 174 -15.55 7.17 -0.41
CA LYS A 174 -14.65 6.61 -1.44
C LYS A 174 -13.24 7.20 -1.32
N THR A 175 -13.17 8.52 -1.20
CA THR A 175 -11.90 9.25 -1.02
C THR A 175 -11.19 8.86 0.27
N LEU A 176 -11.93 8.74 1.39
CA LEU A 176 -11.40 8.28 2.67
C LEU A 176 -10.80 6.86 2.55
N VAL A 177 -11.54 5.92 1.96
CA VAL A 177 -11.05 4.55 1.76
C VAL A 177 -9.78 4.53 0.91
N GLY A 178 -9.76 5.28 -0.20
CA GLY A 178 -8.59 5.42 -1.06
C GLY A 178 -7.38 6.02 -0.35
N ASN A 179 -7.58 7.10 0.41
CA ASN A 179 -6.53 7.76 1.17
C ASN A 179 -5.95 6.82 2.25
N LEU A 180 -6.81 6.15 3.04
CA LEU A 180 -6.37 5.19 4.07
C LEU A 180 -5.53 4.07 3.47
N ARG A 181 -6.01 3.46 2.38
CA ARG A 181 -5.29 2.39 1.67
C ARG A 181 -3.95 2.85 1.13
N ARG A 182 -3.88 4.07 0.57
CA ARG A 182 -2.63 4.67 0.09
C ARG A 182 -1.66 4.93 1.23
N ASP A 183 -2.10 5.65 2.27
CA ASP A 183 -1.21 6.19 3.31
C ASP A 183 -0.77 5.12 4.33
N LEU A 184 -1.48 3.99 4.38
CA LEU A 184 -1.11 2.77 5.13
C LEU A 184 -0.41 1.73 4.24
N ASN A 185 -0.18 2.02 2.96
CA ASN A 185 0.43 1.11 1.98
C ASN A 185 -0.27 -0.26 1.91
N ALA A 186 -1.60 -0.25 1.87
CA ALA A 186 -2.45 -1.43 1.89
C ALA A 186 -3.59 -1.30 0.85
N PRO A 187 -3.29 -1.43 -0.46
CA PRO A 187 -4.21 -1.08 -1.57
C PRO A 187 -5.49 -1.93 -1.62
N ASN A 188 -5.46 -3.15 -1.05
CA ASN A 188 -6.60 -4.06 -0.98
C ASN A 188 -7.06 -4.26 0.46
N LEU A 189 -6.82 -3.33 1.38
CA LEU A 189 -7.21 -3.53 2.78
C LEU A 189 -8.74 -3.61 2.91
N PRO A 190 -9.30 -4.67 3.54
CA PRO A 190 -10.71 -4.76 3.88
C PRO A 190 -11.18 -3.53 4.66
N PHE A 191 -12.31 -2.95 4.22
CA PHE A 191 -12.94 -1.82 4.89
C PHE A 191 -14.41 -2.12 5.10
N VAL A 192 -14.83 -2.22 6.36
CA VAL A 192 -16.23 -2.48 6.70
C VAL A 192 -16.82 -1.20 7.28
N ALA A 193 -17.84 -0.66 6.61
CA ALA A 193 -18.66 0.42 7.13
C ALA A 193 -19.87 -0.13 7.88
N GLY A 194 -20.43 0.63 8.82
CA GLY A 194 -21.69 0.28 9.49
C GLY A 194 -22.78 1.28 9.16
N GLU A 195 -24.00 0.78 9.01
CA GLU A 195 -25.20 1.62 9.04
C GLU A 195 -25.30 2.34 10.38
N ILE A 196 -25.79 3.57 10.39
CA ILE A 196 -26.22 4.25 11.61
C ILE A 196 -27.53 3.66 12.13
N GLY A 197 -27.81 3.83 13.42
CA GLY A 197 -29.02 3.30 14.05
C GLY A 197 -30.31 3.87 13.47
N TYR A 198 -31.37 3.04 13.42
CA TYR A 198 -32.67 3.39 12.82
C TYR A 198 -33.64 4.10 13.79
N PHE A 199 -33.13 4.57 14.94
CA PHE A 199 -33.91 5.15 16.04
C PHE A 199 -34.56 6.48 15.66
N ASN A 200 -33.83 7.29 14.88
CA ASN A 200 -34.30 8.56 14.35
C ASN A 200 -34.55 8.40 12.84
N LYS A 201 -35.84 8.39 12.45
CA LYS A 201 -36.30 8.02 11.10
C LYS A 201 -36.14 9.12 10.03
N VAL A 202 -35.42 10.20 10.32
CA VAL A 202 -35.36 11.38 9.44
C VAL A 202 -34.04 11.45 8.70
N ASN A 203 -34.11 11.44 7.36
CA ASN A 203 -32.99 11.37 6.41
C ASN A 203 -32.19 10.08 6.62
N ASN A 204 -32.18 9.14 5.67
CA ASN A 204 -31.52 7.86 5.90
C ASN A 204 -30.20 7.77 5.13
N ILE A 205 -29.12 8.31 5.71
CA ILE A 205 -27.77 8.18 5.15
C ILE A 205 -27.34 6.73 4.91
N ASN A 206 -27.99 5.74 5.55
CA ASN A 206 -27.75 4.32 5.27
C ASN A 206 -27.98 3.97 3.80
N GLU A 207 -28.92 4.62 3.10
CA GLU A 207 -29.11 4.44 1.64
C GLU A 207 -27.86 4.84 0.83
N VAL A 208 -27.11 5.82 1.33
CA VAL A 208 -25.86 6.27 0.70
C VAL A 208 -24.69 5.37 1.13
N ILE A 209 -24.58 5.02 2.41
CA ILE A 209 -23.55 4.11 2.93
C ILE A 209 -23.63 2.74 2.23
N ASN A 210 -24.83 2.20 2.05
CA ASN A 210 -25.07 0.90 1.42
C ASN A 210 -24.63 0.81 -0.05
N LYS A 211 -24.35 1.94 -0.71
CA LYS A 211 -23.79 1.96 -2.07
C LYS A 211 -22.28 1.68 -2.09
N LEU A 212 -21.58 1.82 -0.97
CA LEU A 212 -20.12 1.68 -0.89
C LEU A 212 -19.59 0.36 -1.51
N PRO A 213 -20.15 -0.83 -1.20
CA PRO A 213 -19.60 -2.10 -1.72
C PRO A 213 -19.68 -2.27 -3.23
N ALA A 214 -20.60 -1.56 -3.89
CA ALA A 214 -20.72 -1.56 -5.35
C ALA A 214 -19.71 -0.62 -6.02
N GLU A 215 -19.22 0.40 -5.30
CA GLU A 215 -18.35 1.45 -5.83
C GLU A 215 -16.88 1.25 -5.48
N VAL A 216 -16.58 0.53 -4.40
CA VAL A 216 -15.22 0.32 -3.91
C VAL A 216 -15.00 -1.15 -3.58
N GLU A 217 -14.07 -1.76 -4.30
CA GLU A 217 -13.69 -3.17 -4.07
C GLU A 217 -13.20 -3.40 -2.64
N ASN A 218 -13.40 -4.64 -2.18
CA ASN A 218 -13.03 -5.11 -0.85
C ASN A 218 -13.59 -4.24 0.29
N THR A 219 -14.83 -3.80 0.12
CA THR A 219 -15.60 -3.12 1.15
C THR A 219 -16.92 -3.84 1.42
N ALA A 220 -17.43 -3.69 2.63
CA ALA A 220 -18.73 -4.23 3.04
C ALA A 220 -19.46 -3.22 3.94
N VAL A 221 -20.78 -3.39 4.05
CA VAL A 221 -21.60 -2.63 5.00
C VAL A 221 -22.30 -3.60 5.94
N VAL A 222 -22.28 -3.30 7.24
CA VAL A 222 -23.03 -4.06 8.24
C VAL A 222 -24.32 -3.35 8.61
N SER A 223 -25.40 -4.12 8.68
CA SER A 223 -26.70 -3.56 8.99
C SER A 223 -26.87 -3.28 10.48
N ALA A 224 -27.49 -2.14 10.77
CA ALA A 224 -27.86 -1.72 12.11
C ALA A 224 -29.36 -1.89 12.39
N LYS A 225 -30.07 -2.70 11.58
CA LYS A 225 -31.55 -2.76 11.55
C LYS A 225 -32.21 -2.97 12.92
N ASP A 226 -32.56 -4.16 13.30
CA ASP A 226 -33.03 -4.61 14.61
C ASP A 226 -32.23 -4.23 15.88
N LEU A 227 -31.27 -3.30 15.81
CA LEU A 227 -30.55 -2.80 16.97
C LEU A 227 -31.41 -1.76 17.71
N THR A 228 -31.03 -1.41 18.95
CA THR A 228 -31.70 -0.47 19.85
C THR A 228 -30.74 0.59 20.41
N ASP A 229 -31.28 1.76 20.74
CA ASP A 229 -30.51 2.83 21.39
C ASP A 229 -30.58 2.75 22.91
N ARG A 230 -29.67 3.47 23.57
CA ARG A 230 -29.59 3.55 25.04
C ARG A 230 -30.66 4.46 25.69
N GLY A 231 -31.68 4.87 24.95
CA GLY A 231 -32.73 5.80 25.37
C GLY A 231 -32.52 7.26 24.95
N ASP A 232 -31.51 7.55 24.13
CA ASP A 232 -31.21 8.91 23.62
C ASP A 232 -31.47 9.09 22.11
N GLN A 233 -32.01 8.05 21.45
CA GLN A 233 -32.33 8.01 20.02
C GLN A 233 -31.13 8.27 19.10
N LEU A 234 -29.90 8.08 19.59
CA LEU A 234 -28.68 8.40 18.86
C LEU A 234 -27.61 7.32 19.00
N HIS A 235 -27.40 6.82 20.22
CA HIS A 235 -26.31 5.90 20.52
C HIS A 235 -26.83 4.50 20.80
N PHE A 236 -26.18 3.49 20.21
CA PHE A 236 -26.50 2.10 20.48
C PHE A 236 -26.38 1.79 21.98
N ASP A 237 -27.32 0.99 22.48
CA ASP A 237 -27.17 0.38 23.80
C ASP A 237 -26.07 -0.70 23.81
N THR A 238 -25.73 -1.18 25.00
CA THR A 238 -24.66 -2.16 25.19
C THR A 238 -24.91 -3.48 24.44
N PRO A 239 -26.10 -4.12 24.51
CA PRO A 239 -26.40 -5.30 23.69
C PRO A 239 -26.23 -5.05 22.20
N SER A 240 -26.73 -3.93 21.70
CA SER A 240 -26.71 -3.57 20.28
C SER A 240 -25.31 -3.26 19.77
N ALA A 241 -24.50 -2.55 20.56
CA ALA A 241 -23.10 -2.28 20.22
C ALA A 241 -22.30 -3.60 20.11
N ARG A 242 -22.56 -4.55 21.01
CA ARG A 242 -21.94 -5.88 20.95
C ARG A 242 -22.39 -6.70 19.75
N GLU A 243 -23.68 -6.67 19.45
CA GLU A 243 -24.23 -7.35 18.28
C GLU A 243 -23.66 -6.77 16.98
N LEU A 244 -23.58 -5.44 16.89
CA LEU A 244 -22.93 -4.75 15.79
C LEU A 244 -21.47 -5.18 15.62
N GLY A 245 -20.70 -5.33 16.70
CA GLY A 245 -19.33 -5.86 16.66
C GLY A 245 -19.24 -7.27 16.06
N LYS A 246 -20.16 -8.17 16.41
CA LYS A 246 -20.24 -9.50 15.79
C LYS A 246 -20.57 -9.41 14.29
N ARG A 247 -21.46 -8.50 13.89
CA ARG A 247 -21.78 -8.27 12.47
C ARG A 247 -20.57 -7.75 11.70
N TYR A 248 -19.81 -6.82 12.29
CA TYR A 248 -18.52 -6.39 11.75
C TYR A 248 -17.56 -7.56 11.57
N ALA A 249 -17.49 -8.48 12.54
CA ALA A 249 -16.60 -9.64 12.45
C ALA A 249 -17.02 -10.59 11.32
N VAL A 250 -18.31 -10.86 11.16
CA VAL A 250 -18.83 -11.66 10.04
C VAL A 250 -18.49 -11.02 8.70
N ALA A 251 -18.75 -9.72 8.54
CA ALA A 251 -18.43 -9.01 7.30
C ALA A 251 -16.92 -8.96 7.03
N MET A 252 -16.11 -8.69 8.05
CA MET A 252 -14.65 -8.66 7.94
C MET A 252 -14.10 -10.03 7.56
N LYS A 253 -14.56 -11.11 8.22
CA LYS A 253 -14.22 -12.48 7.85
C LYS A 253 -14.62 -12.77 6.40
N ASN A 254 -15.78 -12.33 5.94
CA ASN A 254 -16.20 -12.55 4.55
C ASN A 254 -15.30 -11.82 3.54
N LEU A 255 -14.73 -10.67 3.90
CA LEU A 255 -13.75 -9.95 3.09
C LEU A 255 -12.33 -10.54 3.20
N GLU A 256 -11.95 -11.09 4.36
CA GLU A 256 -10.69 -11.81 4.57
C GLU A 256 -10.70 -13.19 3.91
N GLN A 257 -11.88 -13.81 3.83
CA GLN A 257 -12.10 -15.06 3.12
C GLN A 257 -12.10 -14.78 1.62
N PRO A 258 -11.47 -15.62 0.79
CA PRO A 258 -11.68 -15.54 -0.64
C PRO A 258 -13.19 -15.74 -0.92
N SER A 259 -13.85 -14.76 -1.54
CA SER A 259 -15.26 -14.83 -1.96
C SER A 259 -15.57 -16.12 -2.73
N ALA A 260 -16.83 -16.57 -2.82
CA ALA A 260 -17.20 -17.75 -3.62
C ALA A 260 -16.78 -17.61 -5.10
N GLU A 261 -16.72 -16.38 -5.62
CA GLU A 261 -16.10 -16.04 -6.90
C GLU A 261 -14.58 -16.11 -6.88
N ALA A 262 -13.92 -15.73 -5.78
CA ALA A 262 -12.49 -15.95 -5.59
C ALA A 262 -12.15 -17.42 -5.30
N LYS A 263 -13.08 -18.26 -4.83
CA LYS A 263 -12.95 -19.73 -4.67
C LYS A 263 -13.24 -20.47 -5.97
N LYS A 264 -14.22 -20.04 -6.77
CA LYS A 264 -14.38 -20.52 -8.17
C LYS A 264 -13.21 -20.06 -9.02
N THR A 265 -12.76 -18.82 -8.85
CA THR A 265 -11.55 -18.31 -9.50
C THR A 265 -10.33 -19.02 -8.95
N ALA A 266 -10.18 -19.28 -7.66
CA ALA A 266 -9.02 -19.99 -7.08
C ALA A 266 -9.03 -21.49 -7.36
N ALA A 267 -10.18 -22.17 -7.45
CA ALA A 267 -10.29 -23.57 -7.88
C ALA A 267 -10.00 -23.68 -9.38
N LYS A 268 -10.48 -22.73 -10.19
CA LYS A 268 -10.10 -22.59 -11.60
C LYS A 268 -8.65 -22.13 -11.76
N LYS A 269 -8.08 -21.41 -10.77
CA LYS A 269 -6.67 -20.99 -10.64
C LYS A 269 -5.79 -22.06 -10.02
N LEU A 270 -6.33 -23.10 -9.37
CA LEU A 270 -5.62 -24.28 -8.84
C LEU A 270 -5.63 -25.42 -9.87
N GLU A 271 -6.72 -25.57 -10.63
CA GLU A 271 -6.73 -26.36 -11.87
C GLU A 271 -5.93 -25.67 -12.99
N GLN A 272 -5.86 -24.33 -13.02
CA GLN A 272 -4.91 -23.62 -13.90
C GLN A 272 -3.50 -23.51 -13.31
N SER A 273 -3.28 -23.44 -11.98
CA SER A 273 -1.91 -23.37 -11.41
C SER A 273 -1.24 -24.73 -11.28
N SER A 274 -2.00 -25.83 -11.24
CA SER A 274 -1.45 -27.15 -11.57
C SER A 274 -1.09 -27.27 -13.06
N LYS A 275 -1.46 -26.28 -13.89
CA LYS A 275 -0.93 -26.04 -15.24
C LYS A 275 0.04 -24.85 -15.36
N ILE A 276 0.29 -24.05 -14.31
CA ILE A 276 1.35 -23.02 -14.29
C ILE A 276 2.62 -23.66 -13.75
N THR A 277 3.12 -24.61 -14.51
CA THR A 277 4.55 -24.73 -14.69
C THR A 277 4.86 -24.09 -16.04
N GLN A 278 5.42 -22.85 -16.00
CA GLN A 278 5.95 -21.97 -17.09
C GLN A 278 5.00 -20.81 -17.53
N LYS A 279 5.40 -19.56 -17.87
CA LYS A 279 6.72 -18.95 -18.17
C LYS A 279 6.71 -17.38 -18.28
N ALA A 280 5.75 -16.65 -17.71
CA ALA A 280 5.63 -15.20 -17.96
C ALA A 280 6.90 -14.44 -17.52
N THR A 281 7.37 -13.54 -18.37
CA THR A 281 8.66 -12.85 -18.22
C THR A 281 8.47 -11.34 -18.22
N VAL A 282 9.16 -10.65 -17.31
CA VAL A 282 9.22 -9.20 -17.26
C VAL A 282 10.63 -8.73 -17.57
N VAL A 283 10.75 -7.71 -18.42
CA VAL A 283 12.01 -7.04 -18.74
C VAL A 283 11.96 -5.63 -18.21
N LEU A 284 12.96 -5.26 -17.41
CA LEU A 284 13.11 -3.93 -16.85
C LEU A 284 14.15 -3.17 -17.66
N THR A 285 13.76 -2.05 -18.27
CA THR A 285 14.65 -1.22 -19.09
C THR A 285 14.67 0.22 -18.61
N PHE A 286 15.85 0.82 -18.60
CA PHE A 286 16.09 2.19 -18.11
C PHE A 286 16.78 2.99 -19.21
N ASP A 287 16.17 4.10 -19.63
CA ASP A 287 16.61 4.92 -20.77
C ASP A 287 17.31 6.21 -20.32
N ASP A 288 18.09 6.81 -21.21
CA ASP A 288 18.68 8.17 -21.12
C ASP A 288 19.89 8.34 -20.22
N ALA A 289 20.33 7.28 -19.54
CA ALA A 289 21.49 7.30 -18.63
C ALA A 289 21.38 8.32 -17.47
N GLU A 290 20.16 8.57 -16.97
CA GLU A 290 19.91 9.42 -15.80
C GLU A 290 20.71 8.96 -14.56
N ILE A 291 21.27 9.90 -13.79
CA ILE A 291 22.13 9.62 -12.62
C ILE A 291 21.43 8.77 -11.57
N SER A 292 20.10 8.88 -11.48
CA SER A 292 19.25 8.12 -10.57
C SER A 292 19.29 6.60 -10.82
N HIS A 293 19.67 6.17 -12.02
CA HIS A 293 19.92 4.76 -12.34
C HIS A 293 21.04 4.18 -11.48
N TYR A 294 22.13 4.94 -11.33
CA TYR A 294 23.28 4.55 -10.54
C TYR A 294 23.02 4.69 -9.04
N THR A 295 22.48 5.84 -8.61
CA THR A 295 22.33 6.16 -7.19
C THR A 295 21.19 5.42 -6.52
N ASN A 296 20.07 5.17 -7.23
CA ASN A 296 18.86 4.60 -6.64
C ASN A 296 18.54 3.20 -7.22
N VAL A 297 18.44 3.09 -8.55
CA VAL A 297 17.89 1.89 -9.22
C VAL A 297 18.77 0.67 -9.02
N ALA A 298 20.08 0.79 -9.24
CA ALA A 298 21.01 -0.33 -9.16
C ALA A 298 20.95 -1.04 -7.79
N SER A 299 20.90 -0.27 -6.70
CA SER A 299 20.78 -0.81 -5.33
C SER A 299 19.46 -1.55 -5.12
N LEU A 300 18.35 -0.98 -5.60
CA LEU A 300 17.04 -1.61 -5.49
C LEU A 300 16.98 -2.92 -6.29
N LEU A 301 17.45 -2.95 -7.53
CA LEU A 301 17.47 -4.17 -8.34
C LEU A 301 18.31 -5.27 -7.67
N SER A 302 19.49 -4.93 -7.17
CA SER A 302 20.34 -5.87 -6.41
C SER A 302 19.64 -6.41 -5.16
N LYS A 303 18.92 -5.57 -4.41
CA LYS A 303 18.14 -5.97 -3.22
C LYS A 303 17.10 -7.04 -3.54
N TYR A 304 16.43 -6.95 -4.70
CA TYR A 304 15.42 -7.94 -5.11
C TYR A 304 16.01 -9.16 -5.84
N GLY A 305 17.26 -9.07 -6.29
CA GLY A 305 17.94 -10.10 -7.08
C GLY A 305 17.49 -10.10 -8.54
N PHE A 306 17.13 -8.93 -9.09
CA PHE A 306 16.69 -8.79 -10.47
C PHE A 306 17.77 -8.22 -11.38
N ASN A 307 17.76 -8.66 -12.63
CA ASN A 307 18.60 -8.11 -13.69
C ASN A 307 17.79 -7.12 -14.55
N ALA A 308 18.47 -6.22 -15.26
CA ALA A 308 17.87 -5.16 -16.05
C ALA A 308 18.81 -4.69 -17.18
N THR A 309 18.26 -3.90 -18.09
CA THR A 309 19.00 -3.25 -19.18
C THR A 309 18.98 -1.74 -19.04
N PHE A 310 20.15 -1.12 -19.01
CA PHE A 310 20.33 0.32 -19.04
C PHE A 310 20.71 0.72 -20.47
N PHE A 311 19.79 1.34 -21.19
CA PHE A 311 20.02 1.88 -22.53
C PHE A 311 20.65 3.26 -22.39
N VAL A 312 21.94 3.36 -22.71
CA VAL A 312 22.74 4.56 -22.46
C VAL A 312 22.96 5.39 -23.71
N CYS A 313 23.06 6.71 -23.51
CA CYS A 313 23.45 7.70 -24.51
C CYS A 313 24.20 8.85 -23.81
N GLU A 314 24.91 9.68 -24.58
CA GLU A 314 25.33 11.00 -24.13
C GLU A 314 24.23 12.00 -24.47
N PHE A 315 23.26 12.11 -23.55
CA PHE A 315 22.06 12.90 -23.77
C PHE A 315 22.42 14.39 -23.99
N PRO A 316 21.83 15.08 -24.97
CA PRO A 316 22.14 16.48 -25.22
C PRO A 316 21.82 17.39 -24.02
N ILE A 317 22.87 18.01 -23.46
CA ILE A 317 22.80 19.00 -22.38
C ILE A 317 22.19 20.30 -22.94
N LYS A 318 21.19 20.85 -22.25
CA LYS A 318 20.53 22.10 -22.67
C LYS A 318 21.02 23.30 -21.87
N ASN A 319 21.27 23.11 -20.58
CA ASN A 319 21.73 24.15 -19.67
C ASN A 319 23.01 23.72 -18.95
N PRO A 320 23.90 24.67 -18.61
CA PRO A 320 25.02 24.39 -17.71
C PRO A 320 24.54 23.79 -16.39
N GLY A 321 25.11 22.66 -16.00
CA GLY A 321 24.75 21.92 -14.78
C GLY A 321 23.91 20.67 -15.02
N ASP A 322 23.21 20.57 -16.16
CA ASP A 322 22.41 19.38 -16.51
C ASP A 322 23.27 18.12 -16.62
N GLU A 323 24.57 18.25 -16.92
CA GLU A 323 25.52 17.13 -16.99
C GLU A 323 25.65 16.33 -15.68
N LYS A 324 25.31 16.95 -14.54
CA LYS A 324 25.35 16.31 -13.22
C LYS A 324 24.19 15.34 -12.99
N GLU A 325 23.12 15.49 -13.76
CA GLU A 325 21.93 14.64 -13.69
C GLU A 325 22.04 13.42 -14.63
N LEU A 326 23.15 13.29 -15.35
CA LEU A 326 23.46 12.14 -16.20
C LEU A 326 24.63 11.34 -15.60
N MET A 327 24.60 10.02 -15.80
CA MET A 327 25.71 9.16 -15.44
C MET A 327 26.91 9.43 -16.32
N ASN A 328 28.10 9.46 -15.72
CA ASN A 328 29.33 9.36 -16.48
C ASN A 328 29.66 7.89 -16.83
N TRP A 329 30.56 7.71 -17.79
CA TRP A 329 30.94 6.37 -18.27
C TRP A 329 31.60 5.47 -17.22
N ASN A 330 32.25 6.02 -16.20
CA ASN A 330 32.74 5.19 -15.08
C ASN A 330 31.57 4.59 -14.29
N GLN A 331 30.51 5.36 -14.02
CA GLN A 331 29.29 4.85 -13.36
C GLN A 331 28.58 3.80 -14.22
N ILE A 332 28.49 4.02 -15.53
CA ILE A 332 27.94 3.04 -16.49
C ILE A 332 28.75 1.74 -16.47
N ARG A 333 30.09 1.82 -16.42
CA ARG A 333 30.97 0.65 -16.26
C ARG A 333 30.71 -0.08 -14.94
N GLU A 334 30.49 0.64 -13.84
CA GLU A 334 30.17 0.02 -12.56
C GLU A 334 28.79 -0.67 -12.57
N LEU A 335 27.80 -0.17 -13.32
CA LEU A 335 26.54 -0.90 -13.57
C LEU A 335 26.81 -2.22 -14.30
N HIS A 336 27.66 -2.21 -15.32
CA HIS A 336 28.06 -3.43 -16.02
C HIS A 336 28.73 -4.44 -15.08
N LYS A 337 29.68 -3.99 -14.24
CA LYS A 337 30.35 -4.86 -13.25
C LYS A 337 29.40 -5.46 -12.21
N LYS A 338 28.30 -4.77 -11.89
CA LYS A 338 27.22 -5.31 -11.04
C LYS A 338 26.36 -6.38 -11.75
N GLY A 339 26.63 -6.67 -13.02
CA GLY A 339 25.97 -7.73 -13.79
C GLY A 339 24.77 -7.25 -14.61
N PHE A 340 24.50 -5.94 -14.66
CA PHE A 340 23.45 -5.38 -15.50
C PHE A 340 23.84 -5.35 -16.98
N GLU A 341 22.86 -5.28 -17.86
CA GLU A 341 23.10 -5.05 -19.29
C GLU A 341 23.24 -3.57 -19.59
N ILE A 342 24.24 -3.24 -20.41
CA ILE A 342 24.36 -1.93 -21.04
C ILE A 342 23.89 -2.08 -22.49
N GLY A 343 22.81 -1.40 -22.84
CA GLY A 343 22.22 -1.34 -24.17
C GLY A 343 22.48 0.02 -24.83
N ASN A 344 22.25 0.11 -26.13
CA ASN A 344 22.47 1.33 -26.91
C ASN A 344 21.21 2.19 -26.99
N HIS A 345 21.29 3.49 -26.68
CA HIS A 345 20.20 4.45 -26.89
C HIS A 345 20.54 5.55 -27.92
N THR A 346 21.38 5.20 -28.88
CA THR A 346 22.10 6.09 -29.83
C THR A 346 23.12 7.00 -29.12
N GLY A 347 24.08 7.54 -29.88
CA GLY A 347 25.15 8.37 -29.32
C GLY A 347 24.60 9.59 -28.59
N HIS A 348 23.70 10.32 -29.24
CA HIS A 348 23.20 11.62 -28.77
C HIS A 348 21.67 11.70 -28.77
N HIS A 349 21.00 10.58 -28.49
CA HIS A 349 19.54 10.47 -28.43
C HIS A 349 18.83 10.94 -29.73
N LYS A 350 19.44 10.65 -30.90
CA LYS A 350 18.89 11.06 -32.20
C LYS A 350 17.86 10.07 -32.74
N ASP A 351 16.80 10.62 -33.33
CA ASP A 351 15.78 9.86 -34.06
C ASP A 351 16.37 9.27 -35.35
N LEU A 352 16.61 7.96 -35.36
CA LEU A 352 17.24 7.26 -36.47
C LEU A 352 16.42 7.33 -37.77
N THR A 353 15.11 7.56 -37.70
CA THR A 353 14.24 7.67 -38.89
C THR A 353 14.45 8.96 -39.67
N LYS A 354 15.20 9.92 -39.10
CA LYS A 354 15.52 11.22 -39.71
C LYS A 354 16.96 11.31 -40.18
N LEU A 355 17.73 10.24 -40.04
CA LEU A 355 19.16 10.23 -40.34
C LEU A 355 19.44 9.54 -41.67
N SER A 356 20.54 9.95 -42.31
CA SER A 356 21.11 9.18 -43.40
C SER A 356 21.64 7.83 -42.90
N LEU A 357 21.83 6.87 -43.80
CA LEU A 357 22.37 5.56 -43.43
C LEU A 357 23.73 5.66 -42.72
N GLU A 358 24.60 6.54 -43.19
CA GLU A 358 25.92 6.76 -42.59
C GLU A 358 25.81 7.43 -41.22
N ASP A 359 24.84 8.34 -41.02
CA ASP A 359 24.65 8.99 -39.73
C ASP A 359 23.99 8.06 -38.70
N VAL A 360 23.13 7.11 -39.12
CA VAL A 360 22.67 6.02 -38.25
C VAL A 360 23.86 5.19 -37.76
N LYS A 361 24.77 4.78 -38.67
CA LYS A 361 25.97 4.02 -38.28
C LYS A 361 26.86 4.79 -37.32
N LYS A 362 27.04 6.10 -37.52
CA LYS A 362 27.82 6.95 -36.61
C LYS A 362 27.17 7.03 -35.23
N GLU A 363 25.87 7.30 -35.15
CA GLU A 363 25.17 7.42 -33.87
C GLU A 363 25.18 6.10 -33.08
N VAL A 364 24.96 4.97 -33.76
CA VAL A 364 24.97 3.66 -33.10
C VAL A 364 26.42 3.25 -32.74
N GLY A 365 27.37 3.48 -33.66
CA GLY A 365 28.78 3.15 -33.49
C GLY A 365 29.45 3.95 -32.37
N TYR A 366 29.03 5.18 -32.12
CA TYR A 366 29.54 6.00 -31.02
C TYR A 366 29.45 5.28 -29.67
N ILE A 367 28.28 4.70 -29.35
CA ILE A 367 28.10 3.96 -28.09
C ILE A 367 28.93 2.67 -28.08
N GLU A 368 29.13 2.02 -29.22
CA GLU A 368 30.01 0.84 -29.30
C GLU A 368 31.47 1.20 -28.97
N GLU A 369 31.95 2.33 -29.48
CA GLU A 369 33.29 2.85 -29.21
C GLU A 369 33.46 3.23 -27.72
N LYS A 370 32.47 3.93 -27.15
CA LYS A 370 32.47 4.25 -25.70
C LYS A 370 32.42 3.00 -24.84
N CYS A 371 31.58 2.01 -25.16
CA CYS A 371 31.58 0.73 -24.45
C CYS A 371 32.96 0.06 -24.51
N LYS A 372 33.60 0.03 -25.69
CA LYS A 372 34.95 -0.51 -25.86
C LYS A 372 35.98 0.22 -25.00
N GLU A 373 35.97 1.56 -25.01
CA GLU A 373 36.87 2.41 -24.21
C GLU A 373 36.79 2.08 -22.71
N PHE A 374 35.58 1.82 -22.20
CA PHE A 374 35.34 1.54 -20.78
C PHE A 374 35.35 0.04 -20.43
N GLY A 375 35.73 -0.84 -21.36
CA GLY A 375 35.80 -2.28 -21.12
C GLY A 375 34.44 -2.95 -20.94
N ILE A 376 33.39 -2.38 -21.52
CA ILE A 376 32.03 -2.92 -21.55
C ILE A 376 31.85 -3.67 -22.88
N PRO A 377 31.27 -4.88 -22.89
CA PRO A 377 30.97 -5.60 -24.12
C PRO A 377 30.13 -4.77 -25.09
N LYS A 378 30.36 -4.96 -26.40
CA LYS A 378 29.55 -4.32 -27.44
C LYS A 378 28.05 -4.60 -27.19
N PRO A 379 27.19 -3.56 -27.14
CA PRO A 379 25.76 -3.74 -26.97
C PRO A 379 25.15 -4.61 -28.08
N ILE A 380 24.23 -5.51 -27.70
CA ILE A 380 23.44 -6.33 -28.63
C ILE A 380 21.95 -5.95 -28.63
N SER A 381 21.56 -5.06 -27.73
CA SER A 381 20.21 -4.51 -27.62
C SER A 381 20.25 -2.99 -27.82
N LEU A 382 19.22 -2.47 -28.48
CA LEU A 382 19.06 -1.04 -28.73
C LEU A 382 17.65 -0.59 -28.34
N ALA A 383 17.55 0.61 -27.79
CA ALA A 383 16.30 1.33 -27.57
C ALA A 383 16.23 2.48 -28.58
N TYR A 384 15.14 2.59 -29.34
CA TYR A 384 14.99 3.69 -30.30
C TYR A 384 14.54 4.98 -29.59
N PRO A 385 15.28 6.10 -29.71
CA PRO A 385 14.89 7.38 -29.13
C PRO A 385 13.48 7.82 -29.54
N GLY A 386 12.71 8.30 -28.57
CA GLY A 386 11.31 8.71 -28.79
C GLY A 386 10.39 7.61 -29.34
N ASN A 387 10.79 6.33 -29.24
CA ASN A 387 10.10 5.18 -29.81
C ASN A 387 9.97 5.23 -31.35
N ARG A 388 10.83 6.00 -32.04
CA ARG A 388 10.78 6.19 -33.49
C ARG A 388 11.67 5.18 -34.20
N GLN A 389 11.04 4.31 -34.98
CA GLN A 389 11.72 3.30 -35.77
C GLN A 389 11.05 3.17 -37.13
N ASP A 390 11.83 2.73 -38.11
CA ASP A 390 11.36 2.29 -39.41
C ASP A 390 12.14 1.04 -39.88
N THR A 391 11.75 0.49 -41.02
CA THR A 391 12.39 -0.72 -41.57
C THR A 391 13.83 -0.48 -42.03
N ILE A 392 14.22 0.75 -42.37
CA ILE A 392 15.57 1.10 -42.83
C ILE A 392 16.51 1.11 -41.62
N ALA A 393 16.16 1.86 -40.57
CA ALA A 393 16.90 1.89 -39.32
C ALA A 393 17.06 0.48 -38.72
N GLN A 394 15.98 -0.32 -38.70
CA GLN A 394 16.03 -1.72 -38.27
C GLN A 394 17.04 -2.56 -39.07
N ARG A 395 17.08 -2.43 -40.39
CA ARG A 395 18.04 -3.17 -41.24
C ARG A 395 19.47 -2.75 -40.96
N ILE A 396 19.72 -1.46 -40.76
CA ILE A 396 21.06 -0.94 -40.46
C ILE A 396 21.53 -1.48 -39.10
N VAL A 397 20.74 -1.32 -38.03
CA VAL A 397 21.15 -1.83 -36.70
C VAL A 397 21.31 -3.35 -36.71
N LYS A 398 20.48 -4.09 -37.46
CA LYS A 398 20.67 -5.52 -37.67
C LYS A 398 22.02 -5.84 -38.31
N SER A 399 22.40 -5.09 -39.35
CA SER A 399 23.70 -5.27 -40.03
C SER A 399 24.89 -4.94 -39.14
N MET A 400 24.68 -4.10 -38.12
CA MET A 400 25.68 -3.77 -37.09
C MET A 400 25.76 -4.81 -35.96
N GLY A 401 24.91 -5.84 -35.97
CA GLY A 401 24.94 -6.95 -35.02
C GLY A 401 23.93 -6.87 -33.88
N TYR A 402 23.01 -5.89 -33.88
CA TYR A 402 21.96 -5.81 -32.86
C TYR A 402 20.94 -6.92 -33.05
N GLN A 403 20.63 -7.60 -31.96
CA GLN A 403 19.69 -8.72 -31.90
C GLN A 403 18.31 -8.27 -31.44
N PHE A 404 18.26 -7.25 -30.59
CA PHE A 404 17.03 -6.72 -29.98
C PHE A 404 16.92 -5.22 -30.17
N GLY A 405 15.72 -4.74 -30.48
CA GLY A 405 15.40 -3.34 -30.70
C GLY A 405 14.08 -3.01 -30.02
N ARG A 406 14.09 -2.12 -29.04
CA ARG A 406 12.93 -1.77 -28.21
C ARG A 406 12.32 -0.44 -28.62
N THR A 407 11.00 -0.44 -28.80
CA THR A 407 10.15 0.73 -29.06
C THR A 407 8.99 0.79 -28.04
N GLY A 408 8.11 1.77 -28.19
CA GLY A 408 6.90 1.92 -27.39
C GLY A 408 5.71 1.20 -28.02
N GLY A 409 4.58 1.19 -27.32
CA GLY A 409 3.34 0.61 -27.85
C GLY A 409 2.32 0.23 -26.79
N ALA A 410 2.73 0.13 -25.52
CA ALA A 410 1.88 -0.22 -24.39
C ALA A 410 1.07 -1.51 -24.61
N ARG A 411 1.76 -2.55 -25.12
CA ARG A 411 1.26 -3.91 -25.28
C ARG A 411 2.35 -4.92 -24.96
N TYR A 412 1.99 -6.16 -24.65
CA TYR A 412 2.96 -7.24 -24.47
C TYR A 412 3.72 -7.54 -25.76
N TYR A 413 4.96 -7.98 -25.59
CA TYR A 413 5.78 -8.52 -26.66
C TYR A 413 5.40 -9.98 -26.93
N LYS A 414 5.07 -10.26 -28.18
CA LYS A 414 4.74 -11.60 -28.65
C LYS A 414 5.95 -12.21 -29.36
N VAL A 415 6.75 -12.98 -28.62
CA VAL A 415 8.06 -13.52 -29.06
C VAL A 415 8.04 -14.19 -30.45
N LYS A 416 6.93 -14.85 -30.82
CA LYS A 416 6.79 -15.58 -32.09
C LYS A 416 6.26 -14.72 -33.26
N GLU A 417 5.62 -13.59 -32.97
CA GLU A 417 4.92 -12.76 -33.97
C GLU A 417 5.65 -11.44 -34.22
N ASP A 418 6.16 -10.82 -33.16
CA ASP A 418 6.74 -9.49 -33.22
C ASP A 418 8.19 -9.52 -33.70
N PRO A 419 8.63 -8.54 -34.51
CA PRO A 419 10.02 -8.42 -34.91
C PRO A 419 10.89 -8.13 -33.68
N LYS A 420 11.98 -8.88 -33.52
CA LYS A 420 12.96 -8.68 -32.43
C LYS A 420 13.55 -7.27 -32.38
N LEU A 421 13.52 -6.54 -33.50
CA LEU A 421 14.02 -5.17 -33.64
C LEU A 421 12.93 -4.09 -33.51
N ALA A 422 11.70 -4.44 -33.12
CA ALA A 422 10.67 -3.48 -32.71
C ALA A 422 9.80 -4.04 -31.59
N ILE A 423 10.44 -4.43 -30.50
CA ILE A 423 9.83 -4.97 -29.28
C ILE A 423 9.06 -3.86 -28.56
N PRO A 424 7.74 -4.01 -28.33
CA PRO A 424 6.93 -2.98 -27.66
C PRO A 424 7.21 -2.94 -26.15
N SER A 425 7.12 -1.75 -25.58
CA SER A 425 7.22 -1.54 -24.14
C SER A 425 6.12 -0.64 -23.58
N TYR A 426 6.00 -0.67 -22.26
CA TYR A 426 5.18 0.23 -21.47
C TYR A 426 6.07 1.26 -20.78
N THR A 427 5.90 2.53 -21.12
CA THR A 427 6.48 3.63 -20.32
C THR A 427 5.88 3.64 -18.93
N VAL A 428 6.73 3.72 -17.92
CA VAL A 428 6.36 3.80 -16.50
C VAL A 428 6.62 5.23 -16.01
N ILE A 429 5.60 5.84 -15.42
CA ILE A 429 5.61 7.22 -14.90
C ILE A 429 4.74 7.22 -13.64
N SER A 430 5.09 8.03 -12.63
CA SER A 430 4.35 8.09 -11.36
C SER A 430 3.02 8.86 -11.38
N SER A 431 2.50 9.23 -12.54
CA SER A 431 1.15 9.79 -12.67
C SER A 431 0.08 8.69 -12.65
N ASP A 432 -1.11 9.01 -12.14
CA ASP A 432 -2.20 8.04 -11.91
C ASP A 432 -2.52 7.19 -13.14
N LYS A 433 -2.61 7.83 -14.32
CA LYS A 433 -2.87 7.15 -15.60
C LYS A 433 -1.82 6.08 -15.92
N TYR A 434 -0.54 6.40 -15.74
CA TYR A 434 0.56 5.50 -16.09
C TYR A 434 0.74 4.42 -15.01
N LYS A 435 0.56 4.78 -13.73
CA LYS A 435 0.52 3.81 -12.63
C LYS A 435 -0.54 2.74 -12.85
N ALA A 436 -1.79 3.16 -13.08
CA ALA A 436 -2.89 2.24 -13.34
C ALA A 436 -2.60 1.34 -14.55
N ARG A 437 -2.07 1.90 -15.64
CA ARG A 437 -1.70 1.14 -16.84
C ARG A 437 -0.64 0.06 -16.54
N THR A 438 0.43 0.42 -15.84
CA THR A 438 1.51 -0.50 -15.50
C THR A 438 1.05 -1.60 -14.56
N LEU A 439 0.30 -1.26 -13.51
CA LEU A 439 -0.24 -2.24 -12.57
C LEU A 439 -1.25 -3.18 -13.24
N ASN A 440 -2.08 -2.66 -14.14
CA ASN A 440 -3.00 -3.49 -14.93
C ASN A 440 -2.25 -4.44 -15.88
N ALA A 441 -1.16 -4.00 -16.51
CA ALA A 441 -0.32 -4.89 -17.33
C ALA A 441 0.33 -5.99 -16.48
N LEU A 442 0.87 -5.65 -15.30
CA LEU A 442 1.47 -6.64 -14.39
C LEU A 442 0.43 -7.69 -13.92
N ARG A 443 -0.76 -7.24 -13.53
CA ARG A 443 -1.84 -8.11 -13.01
C ARG A 443 -2.43 -9.03 -14.07
N ASN A 444 -2.32 -8.67 -15.35
CA ASN A 444 -2.90 -9.41 -16.47
C ASN A 444 -1.90 -10.30 -17.22
N LEU A 445 -0.66 -10.46 -16.74
CA LEU A 445 0.34 -11.37 -17.30
C LEU A 445 -0.13 -12.82 -17.28
N LYS A 446 0.02 -13.53 -18.40
CA LYS A 446 -0.39 -14.94 -18.55
C LYS A 446 0.64 -15.75 -19.36
N GLY A 447 0.73 -17.06 -19.08
CA GLY A 447 1.41 -18.02 -19.97
C GLY A 447 2.86 -17.65 -20.35
N GLU A 448 3.10 -17.40 -21.65
CA GLU A 448 4.38 -17.00 -22.25
C GLU A 448 4.49 -15.47 -22.49
N ASP A 449 3.61 -14.66 -21.88
CA ASP A 449 3.63 -13.20 -22.06
C ASP A 449 4.99 -12.62 -21.66
N VAL A 450 5.47 -11.69 -22.49
CA VAL A 450 6.65 -10.87 -22.19
C VAL A 450 6.23 -9.42 -22.03
N LEU A 451 6.38 -8.88 -20.83
CA LEU A 451 6.12 -7.48 -20.52
C LEU A 451 7.43 -6.72 -20.40
N VAL A 452 7.64 -5.75 -21.28
CA VAL A 452 8.80 -4.84 -21.22
C VAL A 452 8.37 -3.52 -20.60
N LEU A 453 9.00 -3.14 -19.49
CA LEU A 453 8.78 -1.89 -18.78
C LEU A 453 9.93 -0.93 -19.06
N THR A 454 9.60 0.30 -19.42
CA THR A 454 10.56 1.37 -19.70
C THR A 454 10.45 2.47 -18.66
N PHE A 455 11.55 2.70 -17.96
CA PHE A 455 11.75 3.78 -17.01
C PHE A 455 12.71 4.80 -17.63
N HIS A 456 12.50 6.09 -17.37
CA HIS A 456 13.51 7.12 -17.62
C HIS A 456 14.26 7.31 -16.29
N GLY A 457 14.21 8.48 -15.64
CA GLY A 457 14.77 8.62 -14.29
C GLY A 457 13.88 8.10 -13.15
N VAL A 458 14.53 7.64 -12.06
CA VAL A 458 13.90 7.22 -10.80
C VAL A 458 14.48 7.96 -9.57
N PRO A 459 14.14 9.24 -9.35
CA PRO A 459 13.35 10.12 -10.22
C PRO A 459 14.17 10.71 -11.37
N ASP A 460 13.46 11.25 -12.35
CA ASP A 460 14.00 12.02 -13.48
C ASP A 460 13.98 13.51 -13.16
N ILE A 461 15.16 14.13 -13.10
CA ILE A 461 15.32 15.54 -12.73
C ILE A 461 15.24 16.44 -13.98
N LEU A 462 15.84 16.01 -15.09
CA LEU A 462 15.87 16.77 -16.35
C LEU A 462 14.50 16.79 -17.04
N HIS A 463 13.73 15.71 -16.91
CA HIS A 463 12.45 15.51 -17.54
C HIS A 463 11.38 15.00 -16.55
N PRO A 464 10.93 15.83 -15.58
CA PRO A 464 10.03 15.40 -14.50
C PRO A 464 8.72 14.76 -14.97
N LYS A 465 8.24 15.09 -16.17
CA LYS A 465 7.03 14.50 -16.78
C LYS A 465 7.16 13.00 -17.11
N TYR A 466 8.38 12.48 -17.20
CA TYR A 466 8.67 11.04 -17.41
C TYR A 466 9.19 10.35 -16.14
N SER A 467 9.22 11.08 -15.02
CA SER A 467 9.76 10.61 -13.76
C SER A 467 8.94 9.47 -13.15
N THR A 468 9.64 8.45 -12.66
CA THR A 468 9.09 7.43 -11.78
C THR A 468 9.59 7.67 -10.36
N SER A 469 8.69 7.62 -9.38
CA SER A 469 9.09 7.73 -7.97
C SER A 469 9.74 6.43 -7.50
N ILE A 470 10.67 6.56 -6.55
CA ILE A 470 11.35 5.42 -5.91
C ILE A 470 10.32 4.44 -5.34
N ASP A 471 9.29 4.94 -4.67
CA ASP A 471 8.22 4.12 -4.09
C ASP A 471 7.49 3.29 -5.14
N PHE A 472 7.24 3.86 -6.32
CA PHE A 472 6.51 3.16 -7.37
C PHE A 472 7.38 2.09 -8.04
N LEU A 473 8.68 2.35 -8.26
CA LEU A 473 9.60 1.30 -8.66
C LEU A 473 9.62 0.18 -7.61
N ASN A 474 9.72 0.52 -6.32
CA ASN A 474 9.76 -0.47 -5.25
C ASN A 474 8.47 -1.32 -5.20
N GLU A 475 7.30 -0.71 -5.39
CA GLU A 475 6.01 -1.42 -5.52
C GLU A 475 6.04 -2.45 -6.65
N ILE A 476 6.55 -2.07 -7.83
CA ILE A 476 6.69 -2.97 -8.98
C ILE A 476 7.64 -4.12 -8.64
N LEU A 477 8.82 -3.85 -8.11
CA LEU A 477 9.81 -4.90 -7.79
C LEU A 477 9.29 -5.87 -6.72
N GLN A 478 8.62 -5.35 -5.69
CA GLN A 478 7.98 -6.17 -4.66
C GLN A 478 6.92 -7.10 -5.27
N TYR A 479 6.05 -6.57 -6.14
CA TYR A 479 5.03 -7.36 -6.83
C TYR A 479 5.67 -8.50 -7.66
N LEU A 480 6.72 -8.21 -8.42
CA LEU A 480 7.43 -9.22 -9.22
C LEU A 480 8.01 -10.34 -8.35
N LYS A 481 8.56 -9.97 -7.18
CA LYS A 481 9.17 -10.92 -6.23
C LYS A 481 8.13 -11.82 -5.58
N GLU A 482 7.06 -11.24 -5.06
CA GLU A 482 5.98 -11.96 -4.36
C GLU A 482 5.27 -12.96 -5.30
N ASN A 483 5.10 -12.58 -6.57
CA ASN A 483 4.46 -13.42 -7.58
C ASN A 483 5.44 -14.35 -8.31
N LYS A 484 6.72 -14.40 -7.89
CA LYS A 484 7.77 -15.25 -8.49
C LYS A 484 7.88 -15.09 -10.01
N ILE A 485 7.68 -13.88 -10.51
CA ILE A 485 7.75 -13.58 -11.95
C ILE A 485 9.21 -13.62 -12.39
N LYS A 486 9.48 -14.23 -13.54
CA LYS A 486 10.83 -14.27 -14.11
C LYS A 486 11.19 -12.86 -14.59
N VAL A 487 12.24 -12.27 -14.04
CA VAL A 487 12.74 -10.95 -14.45
C VAL A 487 14.08 -11.11 -15.15
N VAL A 488 14.21 -10.56 -16.36
CA VAL A 488 15.45 -10.67 -17.16
C VAL A 488 15.86 -9.33 -17.76
N ALA A 489 17.14 -9.21 -18.09
CA ALA A 489 17.64 -8.19 -19.00
C ALA A 489 17.26 -8.53 -20.46
N MET A 490 17.18 -7.52 -21.31
CA MET A 490 16.82 -7.60 -22.72
C MET A 490 17.68 -8.62 -23.50
N ARG A 491 18.99 -8.71 -23.24
CA ARG A 491 19.91 -9.70 -23.84
C ARG A 491 19.50 -11.15 -23.62
N ASN A 492 18.65 -11.42 -22.63
CA ASN A 492 18.25 -12.76 -22.22
C ASN A 492 16.82 -13.10 -22.68
N LEU A 493 16.24 -12.32 -23.61
CA LEU A 493 14.93 -12.56 -24.21
C LEU A 493 14.92 -13.69 -25.24
#